data_AF-A0A941ENG8-F1
#
_entry.id   AF-A0A941ENG8-F1
#
_cell.length_a   1.000
_cell.length_b   1.000
_cell.length_c   1.000
_cell.angle_alpha   90.00
_cell.angle_beta   90.00
_cell.angle_gamma   90.00
#
_symmetry.space_group_name_H-M   'P 1'
#
loop_
_entity.id
_entity.type
_entity.pdbx_description
1 polymer ?
#
loop_
_entity_poly.entity_id
_entity_poly.type
_entity_poly.pdbx_seq_one_letter_code
_entity_poly.pdbx_strand_id
1 'polypeptide(L)'
;MASTTSEGVDSVIAELSEALNDATATVGFAQAGLRQLTQFVATHVTPSAENPDPMFYLGISDPNLPDSATYANWRVSKLLRQIELNGPVDDRLGHQWIVMFFAKWDEELRPRLAAAHGCEPRDIKVPLLGDLRLLRNAVVHERGISPGFGEVLRWFDRGAPIAMGGWHYAEFHRLFPWEALRTRP
;
A
#
# COMPACT_ATOMS: atom_id res chain seq x y z
N MET A 1 25.46 29.34 -10.50
CA MET A 1 25.66 27.87 -10.45
C MET A 1 25.50 27.48 -8.99
N ALA A 2 24.37 26.87 -8.64
CA ALA A 2 24.16 26.40 -7.27
C ALA A 2 25.11 25.22 -7.02
N SER A 3 25.93 25.34 -5.99
CA SER A 3 26.73 24.24 -5.47
C SER A 3 25.75 23.22 -4.90
N THR A 4 25.47 22.16 -5.66
CA THR A 4 24.76 20.98 -5.15
C THR A 4 25.70 20.30 -4.17
N THR A 5 25.44 20.50 -2.88
CA THR A 5 25.99 19.62 -1.83
C THR A 5 25.62 18.19 -2.23
N SER A 6 26.60 17.32 -2.46
CA SER A 6 26.30 15.93 -2.80
C SER A 6 25.59 15.30 -1.61
N GLU A 7 24.33 14.91 -1.80
CA GLU A 7 23.60 14.14 -0.81
C GLU A 7 24.37 12.85 -0.48
N GLY A 8 24.54 12.53 0.80
CA GLY A 8 25.24 11.32 1.23
C GLY A 8 24.38 10.07 1.08
N VAL A 9 25.01 8.93 0.76
CA VAL A 9 24.35 7.62 0.63
C VAL A 9 23.48 7.29 1.84
N ASP A 10 23.99 7.50 3.06
CA ASP A 10 23.25 7.23 4.30
C ASP A 10 22.01 8.11 4.46
N SER A 11 22.01 9.34 3.94
CA SER A 11 20.85 10.24 3.95
C SER A 11 19.73 9.67 3.09
N VAL A 12 20.04 9.27 1.85
CA VAL A 12 19.05 8.70 0.93
C VAL A 12 18.50 7.38 1.47
N ILE A 13 19.35 6.55 2.09
CA ILE A 13 18.93 5.29 2.70
C ILE A 13 18.03 5.53 3.92
N ALA A 14 18.32 6.53 4.74
CA ALA A 14 17.46 6.91 5.86
C ALA A 14 16.07 7.34 5.37
N GLU A 15 16.00 8.18 4.33
CA GLU A 15 14.71 8.59 3.73
C GLU A 15 13.97 7.40 3.09
N LEU A 16 14.69 6.47 2.43
CA LEU A 16 14.07 5.26 1.91
C LEU A 16 13.48 4.38 3.02
N SER A 17 14.17 4.26 4.15
CA SER A 17 13.66 3.56 5.33
C SER A 17 12.42 4.23 5.91
N GLU A 18 12.41 5.55 6.01
CA GLU A 18 11.26 6.33 6.46
C GLU A 18 10.08 6.17 5.49
N ALA A 19 10.32 6.29 4.19
CA ALA A 19 9.29 6.11 3.16
C ALA A 19 8.67 4.70 3.20
N LEU A 20 9.48 3.65 3.40
CA LEU A 20 8.97 2.28 3.54
C LEU A 20 8.15 2.12 4.83
N ASN A 21 8.64 2.68 5.94
CA ASN A 21 7.93 2.68 7.21
C ASN A 21 6.57 3.37 7.08
N ASP A 22 6.54 4.59 6.56
CA ASP A 22 5.33 5.42 6.49
C ASP A 22 4.30 4.84 5.53
N ALA A 23 4.74 4.32 4.38
CA ALA A 23 3.86 3.61 3.46
C ALA A 23 3.21 2.40 4.16
N THR A 24 4.00 1.61 4.89
CA THR A 24 3.51 0.42 5.60
C THR A 24 2.58 0.80 6.76
N ALA A 25 2.95 1.81 7.55
CA ALA A 25 2.15 2.32 8.66
C ALA A 25 0.81 2.87 8.17
N THR A 26 0.79 3.58 7.05
CA THR A 26 -0.44 4.09 6.42
C THR A 26 -1.44 2.96 6.15
N VAL A 27 -0.99 1.86 5.56
CA VAL A 27 -1.84 0.68 5.36
C VAL A 27 -2.27 0.08 6.71
N GLY A 28 -1.35 -0.06 7.65
CA GLY A 28 -1.65 -0.58 8.99
C GLY A 28 -2.74 0.21 9.71
N PHE A 29 -2.68 1.54 9.66
CA PHE A 29 -3.71 2.42 10.23
C PHE A 29 -5.04 2.28 9.51
N ALA A 30 -5.03 2.23 8.16
CA ALA A 30 -6.25 2.02 7.39
C ALA A 30 -6.90 0.66 7.72
N GLN A 31 -6.12 -0.42 7.78
CA GLN A 31 -6.58 -1.75 8.18
C GLN A 31 -7.15 -1.78 9.61
N ALA A 32 -6.49 -1.12 10.56
CA ALA A 32 -7.01 -0.96 11.92
C ALA A 32 -8.35 -0.22 11.92
N GLY A 33 -8.47 0.85 11.13
CA GLY A 33 -9.71 1.59 10.93
C GLY A 33 -10.84 0.74 10.36
N LEU A 34 -10.55 -0.11 9.36
CA LEU A 34 -11.52 -1.05 8.79
C LEU A 34 -12.03 -2.05 9.85
N ARG A 35 -11.15 -2.57 10.71
CA ARG A 35 -11.56 -3.45 11.82
C ARG A 35 -12.48 -2.74 12.81
N GLN A 36 -12.13 -1.50 13.19
CA GLN A 36 -12.97 -0.69 14.08
C GLN A 36 -14.32 -0.37 13.44
N LEU A 37 -14.35 -0.01 12.15
CA LEU A 37 -15.58 0.26 11.43
C LEU A 37 -16.45 -0.99 11.31
N THR A 38 -15.84 -2.16 11.04
CA THR A 38 -16.55 -3.45 11.01
C THR A 38 -17.23 -3.73 12.35
N GLN A 39 -16.50 -3.58 13.45
CA GLN A 39 -17.04 -3.76 14.80
C GLN A 39 -18.15 -2.75 15.10
N PHE A 40 -17.95 -1.49 14.73
CA PHE A 40 -18.94 -0.42 14.91
C PHE A 40 -20.25 -0.75 14.18
N VAL A 41 -20.18 -1.09 12.89
CA VAL A 41 -21.36 -1.43 12.09
C VAL A 41 -22.08 -2.65 12.65
N ALA A 42 -21.33 -3.70 13.01
CA ALA A 42 -21.91 -4.92 13.57
C ALA A 42 -22.58 -4.70 14.94
N THR A 43 -22.13 -3.72 15.72
CA THR A 43 -22.65 -3.45 17.08
C THR A 43 -23.79 -2.43 17.07
N HIS A 44 -23.71 -1.41 16.21
CA HIS A 44 -24.57 -0.22 16.32
C HIS A 44 -25.57 -0.07 15.18
N VAL A 45 -25.35 -0.73 14.04
CA VAL A 45 -26.32 -0.69 12.95
C VAL A 45 -27.26 -1.88 13.10
N THR A 46 -28.48 -1.61 13.58
CA THR A 46 -29.48 -2.64 13.87
C THR A 46 -30.49 -2.72 12.72
N PRO A 47 -30.53 -3.82 11.96
CA PRO A 47 -31.62 -4.09 11.02
C PRO A 47 -32.97 -4.14 11.74
N SER A 48 -34.02 -3.61 11.12
CA SER A 48 -35.39 -3.76 11.61
C SER A 48 -36.23 -4.56 10.62
N ALA A 49 -37.41 -5.03 11.03
CA ALA A 49 -38.34 -5.69 10.12
C ALA A 49 -38.77 -4.78 8.94
N GLU A 50 -38.84 -3.47 9.18
CA GLU A 50 -39.19 -2.46 8.17
C GLU A 50 -37.99 -2.08 7.29
N ASN A 51 -36.76 -2.23 7.78
CA ASN A 51 -35.53 -1.96 7.04
C ASN A 51 -34.46 -3.00 7.37
N PRO A 52 -34.53 -4.19 6.73
CA PRO A 52 -33.65 -5.31 7.06
C PRO A 52 -32.21 -5.15 6.53
N ASP A 53 -31.95 -4.16 5.67
CA ASP A 53 -30.61 -3.87 5.15
C ASP A 53 -30.44 -2.35 4.97
N PRO A 54 -30.20 -1.61 6.08
CA PRO A 54 -30.14 -0.16 6.03
C PRO A 54 -28.98 0.36 5.17
N MET A 55 -29.12 1.59 4.69
CA MET A 55 -28.05 2.30 4.01
C MET A 55 -27.08 2.88 5.03
N PHE A 56 -25.79 2.67 4.80
CA PHE A 56 -24.70 3.32 5.51
C PHE A 56 -24.11 4.41 4.62
N TYR A 57 -23.90 5.59 5.19
CA TYR A 57 -23.41 6.77 4.48
C TYR A 57 -22.05 7.20 5.05
N LEU A 58 -21.12 7.52 4.16
CA LEU A 58 -19.88 8.23 4.48
C LEU A 58 -19.94 9.61 3.87
N GLY A 59 -19.71 10.62 4.71
CA GLY A 59 -19.85 12.02 4.33
C GLY A 59 -19.17 12.97 5.28
N ILE A 60 -19.33 14.26 4.98
CA ILE A 60 -18.91 15.38 5.83
C ILE A 60 -20.13 15.83 6.64
N SER A 61 -19.90 16.15 7.93
CA SER A 61 -20.91 16.61 8.89
C SER A 61 -21.99 15.57 9.23
N ASP A 62 -22.89 15.93 10.16
CA ASP A 62 -24.07 15.13 10.49
C ASP A 62 -25.01 15.09 9.27
N PRO A 63 -25.49 13.91 8.83
CA PRO A 63 -26.36 13.77 7.67
C PRO A 63 -27.71 14.50 7.78
N ASN A 64 -28.10 14.96 8.97
CA ASN A 64 -29.31 15.75 9.19
C ASN A 64 -29.10 17.27 9.07
N LEU A 65 -27.87 17.72 8.81
CA LEU A 65 -27.55 19.14 8.65
C LEU A 65 -27.53 19.56 7.16
N PRO A 66 -27.85 20.83 6.84
CA PRO A 66 -27.92 21.32 5.46
C PRO A 66 -26.57 21.31 4.72
N ASP A 67 -25.46 21.32 5.45
CA ASP A 67 -24.09 21.28 4.94
C ASP A 67 -23.56 19.85 4.75
N SER A 68 -24.40 18.84 4.97
CA SER A 68 -24.01 17.45 4.81
C SER A 68 -23.69 17.11 3.35
N ALA A 69 -22.56 16.41 3.15
CA ALA A 69 -22.13 15.97 1.83
C ALA A 69 -21.72 14.49 1.89
N THR A 70 -22.54 13.62 1.29
CA THR A 70 -22.22 12.19 1.14
C THR A 70 -21.31 11.99 -0.06
N TYR A 71 -20.17 11.31 0.13
CA TYR A 71 -19.28 10.90 -0.96
C TYR A 71 -19.26 9.39 -1.20
N ALA A 72 -19.77 8.58 -0.27
CA ALA A 72 -19.96 7.15 -0.49
C ALA A 72 -21.14 6.60 0.31
N ASN A 73 -21.78 5.56 -0.22
CA ASN A 73 -22.84 4.85 0.48
C ASN A 73 -22.95 3.39 0.01
N TRP A 74 -23.39 2.53 0.92
CA TRP A 74 -23.66 1.13 0.64
C TRP A 74 -24.83 0.64 1.49
N ARG A 75 -25.49 -0.42 1.03
CA ARG A 75 -26.24 -1.31 1.93
C ARG A 75 -25.28 -1.91 2.95
N VAL A 76 -25.70 -2.07 4.21
CA VAL A 76 -24.84 -2.60 5.28
C VAL A 76 -24.31 -4.00 4.93
N SER A 77 -25.14 -4.85 4.33
CA SER A 77 -24.71 -6.17 3.85
C SER A 77 -23.54 -6.08 2.86
N LYS A 78 -23.56 -5.09 1.97
CA LYS A 78 -22.50 -4.83 0.99
C LYS A 78 -21.29 -4.15 1.63
N LEU A 79 -21.50 -3.22 2.56
CA LEU A 79 -20.44 -2.55 3.30
C LEU A 79 -19.57 -3.57 4.03
N LEU A 80 -20.17 -4.48 4.80
CA LEU A 80 -19.45 -5.49 5.57
C LEU A 80 -18.56 -6.36 4.68
N ARG A 81 -19.03 -6.73 3.48
CA ARG A 81 -18.21 -7.41 2.47
C ARG A 81 -17.09 -6.54 1.89
N GLN A 82 -17.27 -5.22 1.80
CA GLN A 82 -16.20 -4.33 1.31
C GLN A 82 -15.06 -4.21 2.32
N ILE A 83 -15.38 -4.14 3.61
CA ILE A 83 -14.45 -3.78 4.70
C ILE A 83 -13.95 -4.97 5.52
N GLU A 84 -14.37 -6.20 5.20
CA GLU A 84 -13.84 -7.40 5.83
C GLU A 84 -12.33 -7.53 5.61
N LEU A 85 -11.66 -8.24 6.52
CA LEU A 85 -10.22 -8.51 6.39
C LEU A 85 -9.95 -9.34 5.14
N ASN A 86 -8.97 -8.94 4.33
CA ASN A 86 -8.73 -9.46 2.98
C ASN A 86 -9.93 -9.27 2.02
N GLY A 87 -10.81 -8.31 2.32
CA GLY A 87 -11.90 -7.90 1.45
C GLY A 87 -11.44 -6.88 0.40
N PRO A 88 -12.35 -6.44 -0.49
CA PRO A 88 -12.01 -5.58 -1.61
C PRO A 88 -11.39 -4.23 -1.25
N VAL A 89 -11.70 -3.65 -0.08
CA VAL A 89 -11.04 -2.40 0.35
C VAL A 89 -9.62 -2.69 0.86
N ASP A 90 -9.44 -3.81 1.57
CA ASP A 90 -8.12 -4.23 2.07
C ASP A 90 -7.15 -4.53 0.90
N ASP A 91 -7.63 -5.26 -0.11
CA ASP A 91 -6.87 -5.51 -1.35
C ASP A 91 -6.44 -4.21 -2.03
N ARG A 92 -7.35 -3.22 -2.11
CA ARG A 92 -7.04 -1.91 -2.69
C ARG A 92 -5.97 -1.16 -1.90
N LEU A 93 -5.99 -1.22 -0.57
CA LEU A 93 -4.94 -0.63 0.27
C LEU A 93 -3.59 -1.29 -0.02
N GLY A 94 -3.57 -2.62 -0.17
CA GLY A 94 -2.39 -3.37 -0.60
C GLY A 94 -1.86 -2.93 -1.97
N HIS A 95 -2.75 -2.79 -2.94
CA HIS A 95 -2.41 -2.33 -4.29
C HIS A 95 -1.86 -0.90 -4.28
N GLN A 96 -2.46 -0.01 -3.51
CA GLN A 96 -1.98 1.36 -3.32
C GLN A 96 -0.57 1.38 -2.74
N TRP A 97 -0.29 0.55 -1.72
CA TRP A 97 1.05 0.44 -1.15
C TRP A 97 2.09 -0.01 -2.18
N ILE A 98 1.80 -1.06 -2.96
CA ILE A 98 2.70 -1.57 -4.01
C ILE A 98 3.04 -0.45 -5.01
N VAL A 99 2.01 0.24 -5.51
CA VAL A 99 2.15 1.27 -6.55
C VAL A 99 2.90 2.48 -6.01
N MET A 100 2.48 3.00 -4.86
CA MET A 100 3.02 4.24 -4.28
C MET A 100 4.46 4.06 -3.82
N PHE A 101 4.76 2.97 -3.10
CA PHE A 101 6.12 2.74 -2.62
C PHE A 101 7.08 2.47 -3.78
N PHE A 102 6.67 1.68 -4.79
CA PHE A 102 7.51 1.46 -5.96
C PHE A 102 7.75 2.75 -6.76
N ALA A 103 6.74 3.60 -6.94
CA ALA A 103 6.90 4.88 -7.62
C ALA A 103 7.90 5.80 -6.88
N LYS A 104 7.76 5.93 -5.55
CA LYS A 104 8.71 6.69 -4.72
C LYS A 104 10.15 6.14 -4.84
N TRP A 105 10.30 4.82 -4.87
CA TRP A 105 11.59 4.19 -5.10
C TRP A 105 12.17 4.52 -6.48
N ASP A 106 11.44 4.22 -7.56
CA ASP A 106 12.00 4.22 -8.92
C ASP A 106 12.15 5.65 -9.49
N GLU A 107 11.23 6.54 -9.15
CA GLU A 107 11.18 7.90 -9.70
C GLU A 107 12.02 8.90 -8.89
N GLU A 108 12.21 8.67 -7.59
CA GLU A 108 12.84 9.65 -6.70
C GLU A 108 14.08 9.12 -5.99
N LEU A 109 13.93 8.04 -5.21
CA LEU A 109 15.00 7.60 -4.30
C LEU A 109 16.14 6.88 -5.03
N ARG A 110 15.84 6.04 -6.02
CA ARG A 110 16.85 5.31 -6.80
C ARG A 110 17.75 6.25 -7.62
N PRO A 111 17.24 7.28 -8.32
CA PRO A 111 18.10 8.27 -8.97
C PRO A 111 19.00 9.03 -8.00
N ARG A 112 18.47 9.46 -6.85
CA ARG A 112 19.24 10.15 -5.81
C ARG A 112 20.33 9.26 -5.22
N LEU A 113 20.00 7.99 -4.94
CA LEU A 113 20.97 7.02 -4.44
C LEU A 113 22.08 6.75 -5.45
N ALA A 114 21.75 6.68 -6.74
CA ALA A 114 22.74 6.50 -7.81
C ALA A 114 23.67 7.70 -7.94
N ALA A 115 23.12 8.92 -7.85
CA ALA A 115 23.91 10.14 -7.82
C ALA A 115 24.87 10.17 -6.61
N ALA A 116 24.41 9.75 -5.42
CA ALA A 116 25.23 9.65 -4.22
C ALA A 116 26.37 8.61 -4.35
N HIS A 117 26.13 7.51 -5.10
CA HIS A 117 27.13 6.49 -5.42
C HIS A 117 28.03 6.83 -6.61
N GLY A 118 27.71 7.89 -7.36
CA GLY A 118 28.38 8.21 -8.63
C GLY A 118 28.23 7.10 -9.67
N CYS A 119 27.03 6.52 -9.80
CA CYS A 119 26.68 5.54 -10.83
C CYS A 119 25.35 5.89 -11.51
N GLU A 120 24.92 5.08 -12.49
CA GLU A 120 23.62 5.27 -13.12
C GLU A 120 22.52 4.58 -12.29
N PRO A 121 21.25 5.07 -12.32
CA PRO A 121 20.14 4.45 -11.61
C PRO A 121 19.98 2.95 -11.93
N ARG A 122 20.23 2.56 -13.19
CA ARG A 122 20.14 1.18 -13.66
C ARG A 122 21.18 0.23 -13.03
N ASP A 123 22.28 0.78 -12.50
CA ASP A 123 23.35 0.01 -11.88
C ASP A 123 22.94 -0.43 -10.46
N ILE A 124 22.07 0.33 -9.80
CA ILE A 124 21.44 -0.08 -8.54
C ILE A 124 20.39 -1.14 -8.83
N LYS A 125 20.72 -2.39 -8.53
CA LYS A 125 19.84 -3.55 -8.71
C LYS A 125 19.43 -4.11 -7.35
N VAL A 126 18.13 -4.10 -7.10
CA VAL A 126 17.52 -4.67 -5.89
C VAL A 126 16.48 -5.69 -6.34
N PRO A 127 16.78 -7.00 -6.36
CA PRO A 127 15.85 -8.03 -6.80
C PRO A 127 14.47 -7.94 -6.12
N LEU A 128 14.44 -7.64 -4.82
CA LEU A 128 13.21 -7.40 -4.07
C LEU A 128 12.30 -6.32 -4.68
N LEU A 129 12.89 -5.19 -5.12
CA LEU A 129 12.16 -4.11 -5.78
C LEU A 129 11.89 -4.44 -7.25
N GLY A 130 12.71 -5.29 -7.85
CA GLY A 130 12.43 -5.92 -9.15
C GLY A 130 11.16 -6.76 -9.12
N ASP A 131 10.93 -7.54 -8.07
CA ASP A 131 9.70 -8.30 -7.87
C ASP A 131 8.52 -7.39 -7.56
N LEU A 132 8.72 -6.36 -6.74
CA LEU A 132 7.68 -5.36 -6.47
C LEU A 132 7.21 -4.65 -7.75
N ARG A 133 8.12 -4.40 -8.71
CA ARG A 133 7.78 -3.87 -10.04
C ARG A 133 6.85 -4.80 -10.82
N LEU A 134 7.07 -6.12 -10.73
CA LEU A 134 6.19 -7.11 -11.37
C LEU A 134 4.79 -7.06 -10.76
N LEU A 135 4.69 -6.98 -9.43
CA LEU A 135 3.42 -6.83 -8.73
C LEU A 135 2.73 -5.50 -9.07
N ARG A 136 3.46 -4.39 -9.15
CA ARG A 136 2.91 -3.10 -9.61
C ARG A 136 2.32 -3.22 -11.01
N ASN A 137 3.04 -3.82 -11.94
CA ASN A 137 2.55 -3.98 -13.31
C ASN A 137 1.26 -4.81 -13.34
N ALA A 138 1.20 -5.89 -12.55
CA ALA A 138 0.00 -6.69 -12.39
C ALA A 138 -1.18 -5.89 -11.78
N VAL A 139 -0.92 -5.08 -10.75
CA VAL A 139 -1.92 -4.19 -10.15
C VAL A 139 -2.47 -3.19 -11.17
N VAL A 140 -1.59 -2.51 -11.92
CA VAL A 140 -1.97 -1.43 -12.83
C VAL A 140 -2.61 -1.95 -14.12
N HIS A 141 -2.10 -3.05 -14.68
CA HIS A 141 -2.48 -3.51 -16.02
C HIS A 141 -3.25 -4.84 -16.03
N GLU A 142 -3.08 -5.69 -15.02
CA GLU A 142 -3.66 -7.04 -14.97
C GLU A 142 -4.74 -7.18 -13.90
N ARG A 143 -5.32 -6.06 -13.44
CA ARG A 143 -6.40 -6.01 -12.44
C ARG A 143 -6.02 -6.66 -11.10
N GLY A 144 -4.74 -6.61 -10.74
CA GLY A 144 -4.24 -7.20 -9.51
C GLY A 144 -4.16 -8.73 -9.54
N ILE A 145 -3.97 -9.33 -10.72
CA ILE A 145 -3.74 -10.76 -10.86
C ILE A 145 -2.23 -11.04 -10.92
N SER A 146 -1.75 -11.94 -10.06
CA SER A 146 -0.33 -12.22 -9.92
C SER A 146 0.27 -12.86 -11.19
N PRO A 147 1.47 -12.41 -11.61
CA PRO A 147 2.23 -13.07 -12.67
C PRO A 147 2.93 -14.36 -12.17
N GLY A 148 2.77 -14.70 -10.89
CA GLY A 148 3.45 -15.79 -10.20
C GLY A 148 4.64 -15.29 -9.38
N PHE A 149 5.51 -16.22 -9.00
CA PHE A 149 6.65 -15.94 -8.15
C PHE A 149 7.72 -15.09 -8.82
N GLY A 150 8.30 -14.18 -8.04
CA GLY A 150 9.48 -13.40 -8.39
C GLY A 150 10.79 -14.14 -8.09
N GLU A 151 11.89 -13.40 -8.11
CA GLU A 151 13.21 -13.88 -7.73
C GLU A 151 13.29 -14.14 -6.22
N VAL A 152 12.84 -13.17 -5.43
CA VAL A 152 12.86 -13.10 -3.97
C VAL A 152 11.47 -13.37 -3.39
N LEU A 153 10.43 -12.69 -3.89
CA LEU A 153 9.08 -12.75 -3.36
C LEU A 153 8.33 -13.98 -3.89
N ARG A 154 7.88 -14.84 -2.96
CA ARG A 154 7.12 -16.08 -3.24
C ARG A 154 5.68 -15.98 -2.73
N TRP A 155 5.05 -14.82 -2.92
CA TRP A 155 3.79 -14.47 -2.24
C TRP A 155 2.54 -15.08 -2.87
N PHE A 156 2.45 -15.08 -4.20
CA PHE A 156 1.22 -15.39 -4.90
C PHE A 156 1.48 -16.32 -6.09
N ASP A 157 0.70 -17.39 -6.20
CA ASP A 157 0.69 -18.24 -7.39
C ASP A 157 0.27 -17.46 -8.64
N ARG A 158 0.70 -17.93 -9.81
CA ARG A 158 0.31 -17.32 -11.08
C ARG A 158 -1.21 -17.41 -11.25
N GLY A 159 -1.84 -16.28 -11.57
CA GLY A 159 -3.29 -16.19 -11.75
C GLY A 159 -4.07 -15.97 -10.45
N ALA A 160 -3.43 -16.02 -9.29
CA ALA A 160 -4.07 -15.69 -8.03
C ALA A 160 -4.25 -14.17 -7.86
N PRO A 161 -5.31 -13.71 -7.19
CA PRO A 161 -5.42 -12.31 -6.78
C PRO A 161 -4.25 -11.89 -5.88
N ILE A 162 -3.74 -10.67 -6.09
CA ILE A 162 -2.78 -10.03 -5.20
C ILE A 162 -3.55 -9.51 -3.98
N ALA A 163 -3.59 -10.32 -2.93
CA ALA A 163 -4.21 -10.00 -1.65
C ALA A 163 -3.14 -9.80 -0.59
N MET A 164 -2.73 -8.55 -0.37
CA MET A 164 -1.70 -8.21 0.60
C MET A 164 -2.24 -8.33 2.03
N GLY A 165 -1.35 -8.57 2.97
CA GLY A 165 -1.69 -8.76 4.38
C GLY A 165 -0.48 -8.52 5.25
N GLY A 166 -0.68 -8.44 6.57
CA GLY A 166 0.37 -8.07 7.55
C GLY A 166 1.70 -8.81 7.36
N TRP A 167 1.64 -10.11 7.05
CA TRP A 167 2.84 -10.92 6.86
C TRP A 167 3.66 -10.51 5.63
N HIS A 168 3.01 -10.09 4.53
CA HIS A 168 3.69 -9.66 3.31
C HIS A 168 4.53 -8.41 3.58
N TYR A 169 3.97 -7.44 4.30
CA TYR A 169 4.70 -6.23 4.68
C TYR A 169 5.86 -6.55 5.63
N ALA A 170 5.63 -7.38 6.64
CA ALA A 170 6.66 -7.79 7.59
C ALA A 170 7.82 -8.52 6.89
N GLU A 171 7.50 -9.43 5.96
CA GLU A 171 8.51 -10.10 5.16
C GLU A 171 9.27 -9.13 4.25
N PHE A 172 8.58 -8.19 3.59
CA PHE A 172 9.23 -7.20 2.74
C PHE A 172 10.25 -6.35 3.52
N HIS A 173 9.88 -5.89 4.73
CA HIS A 173 10.80 -5.19 5.64
C HIS A 173 12.01 -6.06 6.01
N ARG A 174 11.76 -7.34 6.37
CA ARG A 174 12.82 -8.28 6.75
C ARG A 174 13.80 -8.57 5.61
N LEU A 175 13.30 -8.64 4.37
CA LEU A 175 14.11 -8.95 3.18
C LEU A 175 14.81 -7.72 2.60
N PHE A 176 14.50 -6.52 3.08
CA PHE A 176 15.04 -5.29 2.49
C PHE A 176 16.57 -5.21 2.70
N PRO A 177 17.37 -5.08 1.63
CA PRO A 177 18.82 -5.27 1.72
C PRO A 177 19.57 -3.97 2.09
N TRP A 178 19.30 -3.42 3.27
CA TRP A 178 19.83 -2.13 3.72
C TRP A 178 21.36 -2.01 3.61
N GLU A 179 22.10 -3.02 4.06
CA GLU A 179 23.57 -3.00 4.02
C GLU A 179 24.12 -3.03 2.60
N ALA A 180 23.48 -3.79 1.69
CA ALA A 180 23.92 -3.85 0.30
C ALA A 180 23.73 -2.52 -0.43
N LEU A 181 22.75 -1.70 -0.02
CA LEU A 181 22.54 -0.37 -0.60
C LEU A 181 23.60 0.66 -0.20
N ARG A 182 24.33 0.42 0.91
CA ARG A 182 25.43 1.30 1.35
C ARG A 182 26.71 1.09 0.54
N THR A 183 26.84 -0.07 -0.10
CA THR A 183 27.97 -0.37 -0.98
C THR A 183 27.67 0.09 -2.39
N ARG A 184 28.66 0.72 -3.03
CA ARG A 184 28.56 1.08 -4.45
C ARG A 184 28.34 -0.19 -5.31
N PRO A 185 27.42 -0.17 -6.29
CA PRO A 185 27.16 -1.30 -7.18
C PRO A 185 28.37 -1.76 -8.01
#